data_AF-A0A8R2BB15-F1
#
_entry.id   AF-A0A8R2BB15-F1
#
_cell.length_a   1.000
_cell.length_b   1.000
_cell.length_c   1.000
_cell.angle_alpha   90.00
_cell.angle_beta   90.00
_cell.angle_gamma   90.00
#
_symmetry.space_group_name_H-M   'P 1'
#
loop_
_entity.id
_entity.type
_entity.pdbx_description
1 polymer ?
#
loop_
_entity_poly.entity_id
_entity_poly.type
_entity_poly.pdbx_seq_one_letter_code
_entity_poly.pdbx_strand_id
1 'polypeptide(L)'
;MLASYILDPSRTIDDVYSVVSEFGIYYVPNDESIYGKGKKLHVPEQDMLFESIAKKVTAVYETKDKMIQLLDEKDQLSLHDDLELPLARVLAEMEYIGITVDKDTLVEMQEDLKVRIDKLIEQIHHHAGSEFNINSPKQLGVVLFEDLKLPIIKKTKTGYSTAVDVLEQLRNEHPIIEDILVYRQLAKLQSTYIEGLQKMITSEGKIHTRFNQTLAQTGRLSSVDPNLQNIPIRLEEGRKIRKAFRPSKENHVIFAADYSQIELRVLADITGDEHMKEAFTANEDIHTTTAMRVFNVSKDEVYVKYEKTKQKQLTLVFVYGISDYGLSQSLGITRKAAQQFIDDYLDSFPK
;
A
#
# COMPACT_ATOMS: atom_id res chain seq x y z
N MET A 1 18.75 12.53 -8.48
CA MET A 1 17.44 12.17 -7.90
C MET A 1 17.60 11.52 -6.53
N LEU A 2 18.26 10.37 -6.38
CA LEU A 2 18.48 9.72 -5.07
C LEU A 2 19.09 10.64 -4.01
N ALA A 3 20.19 11.33 -4.33
CA ALA A 3 20.77 12.33 -3.42
C ALA A 3 19.74 13.40 -2.96
N SER A 4 18.87 13.87 -3.86
CA SER A 4 17.84 14.86 -3.51
C SER A 4 16.78 14.27 -2.59
N TYR A 5 16.42 13.01 -2.81
CA TYR A 5 15.44 12.29 -1.99
C TYR A 5 15.94 12.04 -0.58
N ILE A 6 17.22 11.67 -0.44
CA ILE A 6 17.86 11.47 0.87
C ILE A 6 17.94 12.79 1.66
N LEU A 7 18.25 13.89 0.97
CA LEU A 7 18.31 15.22 1.57
C LEU A 7 16.94 15.70 2.07
N ASP A 8 15.88 15.47 1.30
CA ASP A 8 14.51 15.84 1.67
C ASP A 8 13.47 14.95 0.95
N PRO A 9 12.96 13.90 1.62
CA PRO A 9 11.97 12.99 1.04
C PRO A 9 10.55 13.57 1.06
N SER A 10 10.33 14.74 1.67
CA SER A 10 9.02 15.40 1.68
C SER A 10 8.66 16.03 0.33
N ARG A 11 9.67 16.24 -0.51
CA ARG A 11 9.54 16.85 -1.82
C ARG A 11 9.07 15.87 -2.88
N THR A 12 8.33 16.41 -3.84
CA THR A 12 8.07 15.69 -5.08
C THR A 12 9.27 15.82 -6.00
N ILE A 13 9.81 14.67 -6.42
CA ILE A 13 10.92 14.59 -7.37
C ILE A 13 10.37 13.99 -8.67
N ASP A 14 9.95 14.87 -9.58
CA ASP A 14 9.30 14.49 -10.84
C ASP A 14 10.31 14.39 -11.99
N ASP A 15 11.31 15.29 -12.02
CA ASP A 15 12.29 15.40 -13.10
C ASP A 15 13.61 16.07 -12.63
N VAL A 16 14.53 16.32 -13.55
CA VAL A 16 15.80 17.00 -13.24
C VAL A 16 15.56 18.43 -12.75
N TYR A 17 14.60 19.16 -13.33
CA TYR A 17 14.28 20.53 -12.93
C TYR A 17 13.85 20.61 -11.45
N SER A 18 12.99 19.68 -11.00
CA SER A 18 12.51 19.58 -9.62
C SER A 18 13.63 19.37 -8.58
N VAL A 19 14.80 18.89 -9.03
CA VAL A 19 16.00 18.73 -8.20
C VAL A 19 16.88 19.97 -8.26
N VAL A 20 17.26 20.41 -9.46
CA VAL A 20 18.31 21.43 -9.62
C VAL A 20 17.83 22.85 -9.31
N SER A 21 16.52 23.10 -9.32
CA SER A 21 15.93 24.39 -8.94
C SER A 21 16.26 24.81 -7.50
N GLU A 22 16.43 23.86 -6.58
CA GLU A 22 16.87 24.10 -5.20
C GLU A 22 18.28 24.66 -5.10
N PHE A 23 19.09 24.39 -6.12
CA PHE A 23 20.46 24.87 -6.21
C PHE A 23 20.54 26.17 -7.03
N GLY A 24 19.41 26.82 -7.27
CA GLY A 24 19.30 28.07 -8.04
C GLY A 24 19.41 27.88 -9.55
N ILE A 25 19.28 26.64 -10.06
CA ILE A 25 19.38 26.35 -11.48
C ILE A 25 17.99 26.31 -12.12
N TYR A 26 17.68 27.34 -12.91
CA TYR A 26 16.37 27.50 -13.55
C TYR A 26 16.41 27.45 -15.08
N TYR A 27 17.59 27.29 -15.69
CA TYR A 27 17.72 27.20 -17.14
C TYR A 27 17.26 25.83 -17.70
N VAL A 28 17.12 24.82 -16.84
CA VAL A 28 16.60 23.50 -17.21
C VAL A 28 15.08 23.58 -17.34
N PRO A 29 14.49 23.24 -18.49
CA PRO A 29 13.04 23.15 -18.62
C PRO A 29 12.51 21.92 -17.87
N ASN A 30 11.32 22.01 -17.29
CA ASN A 30 10.63 20.84 -16.75
C ASN A 30 10.20 19.88 -17.88
N ASP A 31 10.09 18.59 -17.58
CA ASP A 31 9.82 17.56 -18.58
C ASP A 31 8.45 17.74 -19.25
N GLU A 32 7.45 18.17 -18.49
CA GLU A 32 6.10 18.44 -19.02
C GLU A 32 6.11 19.57 -20.06
N SER A 33 6.99 20.57 -19.95
CA SER A 33 7.11 21.65 -20.94
C SER A 33 7.78 21.23 -22.24
N ILE A 34 8.58 20.15 -22.21
CA ILE A 34 9.31 19.62 -23.36
C ILE A 34 8.52 18.52 -24.05
N TYR A 35 7.96 17.59 -23.28
CA TYR A 35 7.29 16.40 -23.81
C TYR A 35 5.77 16.53 -23.80
N GLY A 36 5.18 17.44 -23.02
CA GLY A 36 3.74 17.50 -22.78
C GLY A 36 3.27 16.49 -21.73
N LYS A 37 1.94 16.37 -21.56
CA LYS A 37 1.30 15.46 -20.59
C LYS A 37 0.16 14.67 -21.22
N GLY A 38 -0.03 13.43 -20.76
CA GLY A 38 -1.17 12.59 -21.13
C GLY A 38 -1.24 12.39 -22.64
N LYS A 39 -2.39 12.71 -23.25
CA LYS A 39 -2.59 12.55 -24.70
C LYS A 39 -1.71 13.46 -25.57
N LYS A 40 -1.11 14.53 -25.00
CA LYS A 40 -0.21 15.44 -25.70
C LYS A 40 1.27 15.06 -25.51
N LEU A 41 1.56 13.95 -24.81
CA LEU A 41 2.92 13.47 -24.61
C LEU A 41 3.53 13.07 -25.96
N HIS A 42 4.63 13.70 -26.35
CA HIS A 42 5.36 13.39 -27.59
C HIS A 42 6.85 13.76 -27.43
N VAL A 43 7.69 13.15 -28.27
CA VAL A 43 9.09 13.57 -28.40
C VAL A 43 9.12 14.82 -29.29
N PRO A 44 9.73 15.93 -28.86
CA PRO A 44 9.79 17.15 -29.66
C PRO A 44 10.82 17.02 -30.81
N GLU A 45 10.89 18.05 -31.64
CA GLU A 45 11.91 18.17 -32.69
C GLU A 45 13.33 18.06 -32.13
N GLN A 46 14.24 17.55 -32.97
CA GLN A 46 15.58 17.13 -32.56
C GLN A 46 16.39 18.25 -31.87
N ASP A 47 16.32 19.47 -32.38
CA ASP A 47 17.03 20.62 -31.81
C ASP A 47 16.58 20.93 -30.38
N MET A 48 15.25 20.95 -30.15
CA MET A 48 14.66 21.19 -28.83
C MET A 48 14.96 20.05 -27.86
N LEU A 49 14.91 18.80 -28.34
CA LEU A 49 15.25 17.62 -27.55
C LEU A 49 16.71 17.68 -27.09
N PHE A 50 17.64 17.93 -28.02
CA PHE A 50 19.07 17.96 -27.73
C PHE A 50 19.45 19.12 -26.83
N GLU A 51 18.87 20.30 -27.03
CA GLU A 51 19.07 21.44 -26.14
C GLU A 51 18.60 21.11 -24.71
N SER A 52 17.42 20.51 -24.56
CA SER A 52 16.90 20.08 -23.26
C SER A 52 17.80 19.06 -22.57
N ILE A 53 18.26 18.03 -23.29
CA ILE A 53 19.17 17.01 -22.75
C ILE A 53 20.50 17.64 -22.32
N ALA A 54 21.08 18.50 -23.17
CA ALA A 54 22.34 19.18 -22.84
C ALA A 54 22.21 20.02 -21.57
N LYS A 55 21.12 20.79 -21.43
CA LYS A 55 20.83 21.56 -20.21
C LYS A 55 20.71 20.66 -18.98
N LYS A 56 20.02 19.53 -19.07
CA LYS A 56 19.90 18.57 -17.96
C LYS A 56 21.27 18.02 -17.54
N VAL A 57 22.10 17.60 -18.50
CA VAL A 57 23.44 17.05 -18.22
C VAL A 57 24.33 18.09 -17.54
N THR A 58 24.37 19.31 -18.07
CA THR A 58 25.14 20.42 -17.47
C THR A 58 24.67 20.71 -16.05
N ALA A 59 23.37 20.80 -15.80
CA ALA A 59 22.83 21.08 -14.47
C ALA A 59 23.13 19.97 -13.46
N VAL A 60 23.06 18.70 -13.88
CA VAL A 60 23.45 17.57 -13.02
C VAL A 60 24.93 17.66 -12.66
N TYR A 61 25.81 17.98 -13.61
CA TYR A 61 27.24 18.16 -13.35
C TYR A 61 27.51 19.32 -12.38
N GLU A 62 26.86 20.47 -12.58
CA GLU A 62 27.01 21.66 -11.73
C GLU A 62 26.49 21.48 -10.29
N THR A 63 25.50 20.60 -10.10
CA THR A 63 24.89 20.36 -8.78
C THR A 63 25.50 19.21 -8.01
N LYS A 64 26.13 18.26 -8.71
CA LYS A 64 26.67 17.03 -8.12
C LYS A 64 27.50 17.29 -6.87
N ASP A 65 28.56 18.09 -6.97
CA ASP A 65 29.51 18.26 -5.86
C ASP A 65 28.86 18.95 -4.66
N LYS A 66 27.94 19.91 -4.90
CA LYS A 66 27.15 20.55 -3.85
C LYS A 66 26.24 19.56 -3.13
N MET A 67 25.58 18.66 -3.87
CA MET A 67 24.72 17.63 -3.28
C MET A 67 25.52 16.63 -2.44
N ILE A 68 26.69 16.21 -2.93
CA ILE A 68 27.58 15.30 -2.21
C ILE A 68 28.07 15.97 -0.91
N GLN A 69 28.48 17.24 -0.97
CA GLN A 69 28.87 17.99 0.22
C GLN A 69 27.71 18.08 1.24
N LEU A 70 26.49 18.39 0.79
CA LEU A 70 25.32 18.45 1.68
C LEU A 70 24.97 17.10 2.31
N LEU A 71 25.17 15.99 1.58
CA LEU A 71 24.99 14.65 2.13
C LEU A 71 26.04 14.34 3.20
N ASP A 72 27.30 14.71 2.96
CA ASP A 72 28.40 14.53 3.92
C ASP A 72 28.16 15.37 5.19
N GLU A 73 27.78 16.64 5.04
CA GLU A 73 27.42 17.54 6.15
C GLU A 73 26.24 17.02 7.01
N LYS A 74 25.43 16.10 6.48
CA LYS A 74 24.28 15.49 7.16
C LYS A 74 24.53 14.05 7.62
N ASP A 75 25.75 13.53 7.50
CA ASP A 75 26.10 12.14 7.77
C ASP A 75 25.28 11.13 6.93
N GLN A 76 24.88 11.52 5.72
CA GLN A 76 24.03 10.75 4.81
C GLN A 76 24.76 10.24 3.55
N LEU A 77 26.05 10.53 3.41
CA LEU A 77 26.82 10.13 2.23
C LEU A 77 26.93 8.60 2.09
N SER A 78 27.18 7.87 3.18
CA SER A 78 27.21 6.40 3.17
C SER A 78 25.85 5.78 2.86
N LEU A 79 24.74 6.39 3.32
CA LEU A 79 23.39 5.96 2.94
C LEU A 79 23.19 6.07 1.42
N HIS A 80 23.70 7.12 0.80
CA HIS A 80 23.65 7.29 -0.65
C HIS A 80 24.54 6.29 -1.40
N ASP A 81 25.83 6.22 -1.03
CA ASP A 81 26.85 5.49 -1.80
C ASP A 81 26.86 3.98 -1.52
N ASP A 82 26.62 3.57 -0.27
CA ASP A 82 26.76 2.17 0.15
C ASP A 82 25.41 1.43 0.17
N LEU A 83 24.28 2.14 0.20
CA LEU A 83 22.95 1.52 0.25
C LEU A 83 22.08 1.88 -0.98
N GLU A 84 21.71 3.14 -1.15
CA GLU A 84 20.69 3.53 -2.14
C GLU A 84 21.18 3.38 -3.59
N LEU A 85 22.41 3.78 -3.89
CA LEU A 85 22.99 3.61 -5.23
C LEU A 85 23.19 2.13 -5.63
N PRO A 86 23.76 1.26 -4.78
CA PRO A 86 23.82 -0.18 -5.05
C PRO A 86 22.42 -0.79 -5.21
N LEU A 87 21.46 -0.41 -4.36
CA LEU A 87 20.09 -0.88 -4.43
C LEU A 87 19.45 -0.53 -5.78
N ALA A 88 19.67 0.67 -6.32
CA ALA A 88 19.14 1.08 -7.62
C ALA A 88 19.54 0.11 -8.75
N ARG A 89 20.75 -0.46 -8.69
CA ARG A 89 21.21 -1.46 -9.67
C ARG A 89 20.50 -2.80 -9.51
N VAL A 90 20.31 -3.25 -8.26
CA VAL A 90 19.56 -4.47 -7.94
C VAL A 90 18.11 -4.33 -8.40
N LEU A 91 17.47 -3.19 -8.15
CA LEU A 91 16.11 -2.92 -8.59
C LEU A 91 16.03 -2.92 -10.12
N ALA A 92 16.95 -2.25 -10.83
CA ALA A 92 16.98 -2.26 -12.28
C ALA A 92 17.10 -3.69 -12.86
N GLU A 93 17.91 -4.56 -12.24
CA GLU A 93 18.02 -5.96 -12.63
C GLU A 93 16.70 -6.72 -12.36
N MET A 94 16.08 -6.53 -11.20
CA MET A 94 14.79 -7.15 -10.86
C MET A 94 13.68 -6.74 -11.84
N GLU A 95 13.60 -5.45 -12.17
CA GLU A 95 12.65 -4.90 -13.15
C GLU A 95 12.89 -5.48 -14.54
N TYR A 96 14.14 -5.51 -14.99
CA TYR A 96 14.52 -6.07 -16.29
C TYR A 96 14.23 -7.57 -16.40
N ILE A 97 14.53 -8.35 -15.35
CA ILE A 97 14.26 -9.80 -15.34
C ILE A 97 12.75 -10.08 -15.37
N GLY A 98 11.97 -9.29 -14.64
CA GLY A 98 10.51 -9.45 -14.50
C GLY A 98 10.10 -10.74 -13.80
N ILE A 99 8.80 -10.97 -13.69
CA ILE A 99 8.22 -12.20 -13.13
C ILE A 99 7.36 -12.92 -14.17
N THR A 100 7.56 -14.23 -14.32
CA THR A 100 6.78 -15.06 -15.25
C THR A 100 5.37 -15.25 -14.72
N VAL A 101 4.38 -15.10 -15.61
CA VAL A 101 2.96 -15.21 -15.28
C VAL A 101 2.28 -16.15 -16.24
N ASP A 102 1.58 -17.13 -15.67
CA ASP A 102 0.68 -18.03 -16.37
C ASP A 102 -0.62 -17.29 -16.69
N LYS A 103 -0.75 -16.89 -17.96
CA LYS A 103 -1.90 -16.15 -18.47
C LYS A 103 -3.17 -16.99 -18.44
N ASP A 104 -3.08 -18.29 -18.72
CA ASP A 104 -4.25 -19.16 -18.81
C ASP A 104 -4.89 -19.32 -17.43
N THR A 105 -4.08 -19.46 -16.38
CA THR A 105 -4.57 -19.42 -14.99
C THR A 105 -5.36 -18.14 -14.72
N LEU A 106 -4.93 -16.97 -15.20
CA LEU A 106 -5.67 -15.71 -15.00
C LEU A 106 -6.97 -15.65 -15.81
N VAL A 107 -7.00 -16.22 -17.02
CA VAL A 107 -8.21 -16.27 -17.86
C VAL A 107 -9.27 -17.18 -17.23
N GLU A 108 -8.89 -18.37 -16.77
CA GLU A 108 -9.80 -19.28 -16.06
C GLU A 108 -10.40 -18.61 -14.81
N MET A 109 -9.57 -17.92 -14.03
CA MET A 109 -10.04 -17.15 -12.87
C MET A 109 -10.98 -16.00 -13.26
N GLN A 110 -10.74 -15.35 -14.40
CA GLN A 110 -11.58 -14.27 -14.91
C GLN A 110 -13.00 -14.76 -15.21
N GLU A 111 -13.12 -15.94 -15.82
CA GLU A 111 -14.39 -16.55 -16.18
C GLU A 111 -15.18 -17.01 -14.94
N ASP A 112 -14.54 -17.68 -13.98
CA ASP A 112 -15.18 -18.10 -12.72
C ASP A 112 -15.70 -16.89 -11.91
N LEU A 113 -14.86 -15.86 -11.75
CA LEU A 113 -15.27 -14.67 -11.02
C LEU A 113 -16.38 -13.91 -11.71
N LYS A 114 -16.39 -13.85 -13.04
CA LYS A 114 -17.46 -13.18 -13.79
C LYS A 114 -18.82 -13.79 -13.48
N VAL A 115 -18.95 -15.11 -13.52
CA VAL A 115 -20.21 -15.82 -13.21
C VAL A 115 -20.69 -15.51 -11.80
N ARG A 116 -19.78 -15.42 -10.83
CA ARG A 116 -20.11 -15.12 -9.43
C ARG A 116 -20.49 -13.66 -9.22
N ILE A 117 -19.79 -12.74 -9.88
CA ILE A 117 -20.09 -11.32 -9.86
C ILE A 117 -21.47 -11.06 -10.45
N ASP A 118 -21.81 -11.68 -11.59
CA ASP A 118 -23.11 -11.51 -12.24
C ASP A 118 -24.26 -11.98 -11.32
N LYS A 119 -24.10 -13.13 -10.65
CA LYS A 119 -25.06 -13.60 -9.64
C LYS A 119 -25.23 -12.63 -8.45
N LEU A 120 -24.13 -12.06 -7.95
CA LEU A 120 -24.19 -11.07 -6.88
C LEU A 120 -24.89 -9.79 -7.33
N ILE A 121 -24.68 -9.35 -8.56
CA ILE A 121 -25.37 -8.19 -9.13
C ILE A 121 -26.88 -8.44 -9.12
N GLU A 122 -27.33 -9.60 -9.62
CA GLU A 122 -28.74 -9.99 -9.62
C GLU A 122 -29.33 -10.00 -8.20
N GLN A 123 -28.61 -10.58 -7.23
CA GLN A 123 -29.04 -10.62 -5.82
C GLN A 123 -29.14 -9.21 -5.21
N ILE A 124 -28.15 -8.35 -5.47
CA ILE A 124 -28.14 -6.97 -4.96
C ILE A 124 -29.30 -6.17 -5.57
N HIS A 125 -29.55 -6.29 -6.87
CA HIS A 125 -30.69 -5.63 -7.53
C HIS A 125 -32.03 -6.16 -7.02
N HIS A 126 -32.13 -7.47 -6.76
CA HIS A 126 -33.31 -8.06 -6.15
C HIS A 126 -33.57 -7.50 -4.75
N HIS A 127 -32.54 -7.44 -3.89
CA HIS A 127 -32.62 -6.85 -2.56
C HIS A 127 -32.91 -5.35 -2.56
N ALA A 128 -32.44 -4.62 -3.57
CA ALA A 128 -32.69 -3.19 -3.74
C ALA A 128 -34.07 -2.89 -4.36
N GLY A 129 -34.71 -3.87 -5.00
CA GLY A 129 -35.95 -3.69 -5.77
C GLY A 129 -35.78 -2.85 -7.05
N SER A 130 -34.55 -2.55 -7.44
CA SER A 130 -34.24 -1.76 -8.64
C SER A 130 -32.83 -2.03 -9.16
N GLU A 131 -32.62 -1.80 -10.46
CA GLU A 131 -31.29 -1.84 -11.07
C GLU A 131 -30.56 -0.51 -10.89
N PHE A 132 -29.28 -0.59 -10.52
CA PHE A 132 -28.41 0.58 -10.39
C PHE A 132 -26.94 0.18 -10.53
N ASN A 133 -26.07 1.17 -10.70
CA ASN A 133 -24.63 0.98 -10.73
C ASN A 133 -24.06 0.85 -9.31
N ILE A 134 -23.78 -0.39 -8.90
CA ILE A 134 -23.23 -0.74 -7.57
C ILE A 134 -21.85 -0.10 -7.32
N ASN A 135 -21.08 0.16 -8.38
CA ASN A 135 -19.78 0.83 -8.29
C ASN A 135 -19.89 2.35 -8.15
N SER A 136 -21.07 2.94 -8.33
CA SER A 136 -21.30 4.38 -8.14
C SER A 136 -21.65 4.65 -6.68
N PRO A 137 -20.77 5.30 -5.88
CA PRO A 137 -21.06 5.56 -4.46
C PRO A 137 -22.30 6.41 -4.27
N LYS A 138 -22.61 7.28 -5.24
CA LYS A 138 -23.80 8.13 -5.24
C LYS A 138 -25.07 7.31 -5.40
N GLN A 139 -25.14 6.45 -6.42
CA GLN A 139 -26.34 5.61 -6.65
C GLN A 139 -26.52 4.61 -5.51
N LEU A 140 -25.44 3.95 -5.09
CA LEU A 140 -25.50 3.03 -3.96
C LEU A 140 -25.94 3.73 -2.66
N GLY A 141 -25.48 4.95 -2.42
CA GLY A 141 -25.90 5.73 -1.26
C GLY A 141 -27.40 6.05 -1.25
N VAL A 142 -27.98 6.39 -2.40
CA VAL A 142 -29.44 6.61 -2.52
C VAL A 142 -30.20 5.34 -2.18
N VAL A 143 -29.83 4.21 -2.77
CA VAL A 143 -30.48 2.91 -2.51
C VAL A 143 -30.42 2.54 -1.03
N LEU A 144 -29.23 2.61 -0.42
CA LEU A 144 -29.07 2.20 0.97
C LEU A 144 -29.77 3.13 1.97
N PHE A 145 -29.65 4.45 1.80
CA PHE A 145 -30.03 5.39 2.85
C PHE A 145 -31.35 6.11 2.60
N GLU A 146 -31.82 6.17 1.35
CA GLU A 146 -33.08 6.83 0.99
C GLU A 146 -34.18 5.80 0.70
N ASP A 147 -33.90 4.81 -0.17
CA ASP A 147 -34.89 3.81 -0.57
C ASP A 147 -35.09 2.74 0.53
N LEU A 148 -34.00 2.11 0.97
CA LEU A 148 -34.00 1.10 2.04
C LEU A 148 -34.00 1.72 3.44
N LYS A 149 -33.79 3.03 3.56
CA LYS A 149 -33.82 3.81 4.81
C LYS A 149 -32.90 3.27 5.90
N LEU A 150 -31.74 2.73 5.53
CA LEU A 150 -30.76 2.25 6.50
C LEU A 150 -30.16 3.41 7.32
N PRO A 151 -29.67 3.14 8.54
CA PRO A 151 -29.04 4.16 9.38
C PRO A 151 -27.84 4.83 8.70
N ILE A 152 -27.79 6.17 8.75
CA ILE A 152 -26.66 6.93 8.21
C ILE A 152 -25.56 7.01 9.26
N ILE A 153 -24.50 6.22 9.11
CA ILE A 153 -23.34 6.23 10.01
C ILE A 153 -22.42 7.43 9.75
N LYS A 154 -22.12 7.72 8.47
CA LYS A 154 -21.13 8.73 8.10
C LYS A 154 -21.46 9.39 6.77
N LYS A 155 -21.25 10.71 6.71
CA LYS A 155 -21.29 11.51 5.47
C LYS A 155 -19.90 12.00 5.10
N THR A 156 -19.66 12.11 3.79
CA THR A 156 -18.47 12.71 3.19
C THR A 156 -18.85 14.06 2.57
N LYS A 157 -17.85 14.83 2.12
CA LYS A 157 -18.09 16.11 1.41
C LYS A 157 -19.00 15.95 0.19
N THR A 158 -19.04 14.76 -0.42
CA THR A 158 -19.73 14.48 -1.68
C THR A 158 -21.02 13.65 -1.51
N GLY A 159 -21.41 13.27 -0.29
CA GLY A 159 -22.63 12.48 -0.04
C GLY A 159 -22.45 11.42 1.05
N TYR A 160 -23.32 10.40 1.07
CA TYR A 160 -23.22 9.32 2.04
C TYR A 160 -21.95 8.50 1.87
N SER A 161 -21.32 8.11 3.00
CA SER A 161 -20.21 7.18 2.94
C SER A 161 -20.74 5.77 2.77
N THR A 162 -20.19 5.04 1.79
CA THR A 162 -20.40 3.60 1.65
C THR A 162 -19.08 2.87 1.80
N ALA A 163 -18.11 3.41 2.55
CA ALA A 163 -16.82 2.76 2.76
C ALA A 163 -16.98 1.41 3.50
N VAL A 164 -15.99 0.52 3.39
CA VAL A 164 -16.07 -0.84 3.97
C VAL A 164 -16.38 -0.77 5.47
N ASP A 165 -15.65 0.06 6.22
CA ASP A 165 -15.87 0.31 7.66
C ASP A 165 -17.30 0.79 8.01
N VAL A 166 -17.95 1.52 7.09
CA VAL A 166 -19.34 1.95 7.25
C VAL A 166 -20.31 0.82 6.96
N LEU A 167 -20.08 0.07 5.89
CA LEU A 167 -20.91 -1.09 5.53
C LEU A 167 -20.82 -2.20 6.58
N GLU A 168 -19.65 -2.43 7.15
CA GLU A 168 -19.44 -3.39 8.25
C GLU A 168 -20.35 -3.13 9.45
N GLN A 169 -20.55 -1.85 9.80
CA GLN A 169 -21.46 -1.44 10.89
C GLN A 169 -22.94 -1.67 10.55
N LEU A 170 -23.27 -1.82 9.27
CA LEU A 170 -24.64 -2.02 8.77
C LEU A 170 -24.96 -3.49 8.46
N ARG A 171 -24.02 -4.44 8.66
CA ARG A 171 -24.21 -5.86 8.30
C ARG A 171 -25.49 -6.47 8.87
N ASN A 172 -25.90 -6.06 10.06
CA ASN A 172 -27.09 -6.59 10.74
C ASN A 172 -28.39 -5.90 10.31
N GLU A 173 -28.32 -4.81 9.54
CA GLU A 173 -29.49 -4.01 9.17
C GLU A 173 -30.19 -4.58 7.93
N HIS A 174 -29.43 -5.12 6.96
CA HIS A 174 -30.01 -5.66 5.73
C HIS A 174 -29.06 -6.65 5.00
N PRO A 175 -29.57 -7.77 4.45
CA PRO A 175 -28.76 -8.76 3.72
C PRO A 175 -27.93 -8.19 2.56
N ILE A 176 -28.46 -7.17 1.87
CA ILE A 176 -27.79 -6.46 0.76
C ILE A 176 -26.36 -6.01 1.11
N ILE A 177 -26.11 -5.70 2.38
CA ILE A 177 -24.83 -5.18 2.85
C ILE A 177 -23.73 -6.22 2.69
N GLU A 178 -24.00 -7.48 3.03
CA GLU A 178 -23.04 -8.57 2.85
C GLU A 178 -22.74 -8.78 1.37
N ASP A 179 -23.78 -8.82 0.53
CA ASP A 179 -23.62 -9.01 -0.91
C ASP A 179 -22.80 -7.89 -1.54
N ILE A 180 -23.01 -6.63 -1.13
CA ILE A 180 -22.21 -5.48 -1.60
C ILE A 180 -20.75 -5.61 -1.18
N LEU A 181 -20.48 -6.02 0.06
CA LEU A 181 -19.12 -6.21 0.55
C LEU A 181 -18.38 -7.29 -0.27
N VAL A 182 -19.03 -8.44 -0.49
CA VAL A 182 -18.49 -9.53 -1.31
C VAL A 182 -18.33 -9.09 -2.76
N TYR A 183 -19.33 -8.42 -3.34
CA TYR A 183 -19.28 -7.90 -4.71
C TYR A 183 -18.07 -7.00 -4.92
N ARG A 184 -17.84 -6.01 -4.05
CA ARG A 184 -16.71 -5.08 -4.18
C ARG A 184 -15.37 -5.78 -4.08
N GLN A 185 -15.28 -6.78 -3.22
CA GLN A 185 -14.09 -7.60 -3.09
C GLN A 185 -13.79 -8.34 -4.40
N LEU A 186 -14.80 -9.03 -4.97
CA LEU A 186 -14.63 -9.78 -6.23
C LEU A 186 -14.42 -8.85 -7.42
N ALA A 187 -15.16 -7.75 -7.52
CA ALA A 187 -15.00 -6.75 -8.58
C ALA A 187 -13.60 -6.11 -8.59
N LYS A 188 -13.01 -5.86 -7.41
CA LYS A 188 -11.62 -5.40 -7.30
C LYS A 188 -10.63 -6.48 -7.73
N LEU A 189 -10.84 -7.75 -7.33
CA LEU A 189 -10.03 -8.88 -7.79
C LEU A 189 -10.05 -8.99 -9.32
N GLN A 190 -11.23 -8.94 -9.92
CA GLN A 190 -11.44 -8.99 -11.36
C GLN A 190 -10.74 -7.84 -12.09
N SER A 191 -11.07 -6.59 -11.74
CA SER A 191 -10.63 -5.41 -12.48
C SER A 191 -9.15 -5.08 -12.26
N THR A 192 -8.72 -5.00 -11.00
CA THR A 192 -7.38 -4.50 -10.65
C THR A 192 -6.31 -5.56 -10.86
N TYR A 193 -6.59 -6.80 -10.44
CA TYR A 193 -5.57 -7.83 -10.41
C TYR A 193 -5.67 -8.75 -11.62
N ILE A 194 -6.83 -9.31 -11.95
CA ILE A 194 -6.92 -10.25 -13.08
C ILE A 194 -6.78 -9.51 -14.41
N GLU A 195 -7.71 -8.62 -14.73
CA GLU A 195 -7.69 -7.87 -15.99
C GLU A 195 -6.49 -6.92 -16.08
N GLY A 196 -6.15 -6.29 -14.95
CA GLY A 196 -4.99 -5.41 -14.84
C GLY A 196 -3.69 -6.13 -15.12
N LEU A 197 -3.43 -7.27 -14.46
CA LEU A 197 -2.19 -8.04 -14.71
C LEU A 197 -2.16 -8.61 -16.12
N GLN A 198 -3.27 -9.16 -16.64
CA GLN A 198 -3.33 -9.70 -18.00
C GLN A 198 -2.88 -8.69 -19.06
N LYS A 199 -3.23 -7.41 -18.91
CA LYS A 199 -2.82 -6.32 -19.82
C LYS A 199 -1.33 -5.97 -19.74
N MET A 200 -0.68 -6.32 -18.63
CA MET A 200 0.73 -6.01 -18.37
C MET A 200 1.67 -7.19 -18.69
N ILE A 201 1.13 -8.35 -19.07
CA ILE A 201 1.92 -9.49 -19.53
C ILE A 201 2.51 -9.16 -20.89
N THR A 202 3.84 -9.15 -20.98
CA THR A 202 4.59 -8.95 -22.23
C THR A 202 4.49 -10.18 -23.13
N SER A 203 4.96 -10.05 -24.38
CA SER A 203 5.04 -11.19 -25.32
C SER A 203 5.91 -12.34 -24.82
N GLU A 204 6.80 -12.10 -23.84
CA GLU A 204 7.64 -13.11 -23.21
C GLU A 204 6.94 -13.85 -22.06
N GLY A 205 5.66 -13.54 -21.78
CA GLY A 205 4.91 -14.14 -20.68
C GLY A 205 5.35 -13.60 -19.31
N LYS A 206 5.88 -12.37 -19.26
CA LYS A 206 6.40 -11.76 -18.05
C LYS A 206 5.72 -10.44 -17.72
N ILE A 207 5.76 -10.07 -16.46
CA ILE A 207 5.39 -8.73 -15.98
C ILE A 207 6.64 -8.06 -15.45
N HIS A 208 6.87 -6.82 -15.89
CA HIS A 208 7.97 -5.97 -15.46
C HIS A 208 7.39 -4.80 -14.68
N THR A 209 7.45 -4.88 -13.35
CA THR A 209 7.09 -3.75 -12.49
C THR A 209 8.17 -2.67 -12.57
N ARG A 210 7.86 -1.47 -12.07
CA ARG A 210 8.86 -0.44 -11.75
C ARG A 210 8.80 -0.11 -10.28
N PHE A 211 9.95 -0.10 -9.62
CA PHE A 211 10.11 0.30 -8.23
C PHE A 211 10.47 1.79 -8.17
N ASN A 212 9.62 2.60 -7.54
CA ASN A 212 9.97 3.98 -7.25
C ASN A 212 10.75 4.02 -5.93
N GLN A 213 12.04 4.34 -6.04
CA GLN A 213 12.96 4.45 -4.91
C GLN A 213 12.92 5.85 -4.24
N THR A 214 12.35 6.86 -4.90
CA THR A 214 12.38 8.26 -4.44
C THR A 214 10.99 8.84 -4.15
N LEU A 215 10.03 8.02 -3.71
CA LEU A 215 8.63 8.44 -3.55
C LEU A 215 8.15 8.49 -2.09
N ALA A 216 8.26 7.40 -1.34
CA ALA A 216 7.64 7.34 -0.02
C ALA A 216 8.46 8.15 0.98
N GLN A 217 7.84 8.94 1.86
CA GLN A 217 8.59 9.76 2.83
C GLN A 217 9.41 8.94 3.85
N THR A 218 9.08 7.66 4.01
CA THR A 218 9.65 6.76 5.02
C THR A 218 10.81 5.88 4.50
N GLY A 219 11.29 6.10 3.28
CA GLY A 219 12.32 5.24 2.66
C GLY A 219 11.78 3.97 2.00
N ARG A 220 10.46 3.69 2.09
CA ARG A 220 9.89 2.49 1.47
C ARG A 220 9.85 2.58 -0.05
N LEU A 221 10.19 1.49 -0.70
CA LEU A 221 9.91 1.30 -2.12
C LEU A 221 8.40 1.25 -2.36
N SER A 222 7.96 1.84 -3.48
CA SER A 222 6.65 1.57 -4.05
C SER A 222 6.80 0.86 -5.39
N SER A 223 5.80 0.07 -5.79
CA SER A 223 5.78 -0.65 -7.06
C SER A 223 4.61 -0.16 -7.92
N VAL A 224 4.88 0.09 -9.20
CA VAL A 224 3.89 0.58 -10.18
C VAL A 224 4.02 -0.17 -11.50
N ASP A 225 2.95 -0.13 -12.29
CA ASP A 225 2.86 -0.67 -13.65
C ASP A 225 3.37 -2.13 -13.82
N PRO A 226 2.80 -3.11 -13.10
CA PRO A 226 1.76 -3.01 -12.08
C PRO A 226 2.36 -2.99 -10.65
N ASN A 227 1.52 -2.66 -9.66
CA ASN A 227 1.90 -2.80 -8.25
C ASN A 227 1.92 -4.28 -7.85
N LEU A 228 3.11 -4.84 -7.65
CA LEU A 228 3.31 -6.24 -7.22
C LEU A 228 3.45 -6.40 -5.70
N GLN A 229 3.50 -5.30 -4.94
CA GLN A 229 3.59 -5.32 -3.48
C GLN A 229 2.23 -5.58 -2.82
N ASN A 230 1.12 -5.28 -3.51
CA ASN A 230 -0.24 -5.36 -2.98
C ASN A 230 -1.06 -6.56 -3.51
N ILE A 231 -0.40 -7.59 -4.05
CA ILE A 231 -1.08 -8.80 -4.53
C ILE A 231 -1.79 -9.49 -3.34
N PRO A 232 -3.11 -9.74 -3.42
CA PRO A 232 -3.89 -10.24 -2.30
C PRO A 232 -3.38 -11.58 -1.76
N ILE A 233 -3.50 -11.78 -0.45
CA ILE A 233 -3.06 -13.02 0.24
C ILE A 233 -4.05 -13.54 1.29
N ARG A 234 -4.87 -12.63 1.85
CA ARG A 234 -5.75 -12.96 2.97
C ARG A 234 -6.92 -13.85 2.56
N LEU A 235 -7.42 -13.62 1.35
CA LEU A 235 -8.58 -14.30 0.80
C LEU A 235 -8.14 -15.47 -0.08
N GLU A 236 -8.90 -16.54 -0.10
CA GLU A 236 -8.60 -17.72 -0.91
C GLU A 236 -8.47 -17.36 -2.40
N GLU A 237 -9.40 -16.57 -2.93
CA GLU A 237 -9.33 -16.11 -4.33
C GLU A 237 -8.07 -15.27 -4.59
N GLY A 238 -7.67 -14.46 -3.62
CA GLY A 238 -6.41 -13.72 -3.67
C GLY A 238 -5.19 -14.63 -3.74
N ARG A 239 -5.19 -15.72 -2.95
CA ARG A 239 -4.13 -16.74 -3.00
C ARG A 239 -4.09 -17.47 -4.33
N LYS A 240 -5.23 -17.65 -5.00
CA LYS A 240 -5.27 -18.23 -6.35
C LYS A 240 -4.57 -17.33 -7.37
N ILE A 241 -4.71 -16.01 -7.27
CA ILE A 241 -3.95 -15.07 -8.14
C ILE A 241 -2.45 -15.29 -8.01
N ARG A 242 -1.95 -15.53 -6.79
CA ARG A 242 -0.53 -15.81 -6.56
C ARG A 242 -0.04 -17.08 -7.26
N LYS A 243 -0.92 -18.04 -7.56
CA LYS A 243 -0.58 -19.26 -8.31
C LYS A 243 -0.30 -18.99 -9.79
N ALA A 244 -0.76 -17.85 -10.32
CA ALA A 244 -0.44 -17.45 -11.68
C ALA A 244 1.03 -17.02 -11.81
N PHE A 245 1.69 -16.60 -10.73
CA PHE A 245 3.13 -16.30 -10.77
C PHE A 245 3.92 -17.60 -10.71
N ARG A 246 4.78 -17.81 -11.71
CA ARG A 246 5.54 -19.05 -11.89
C ARG A 246 7.04 -18.78 -11.94
N PRO A 247 7.87 -19.79 -11.61
CA PRO A 247 9.30 -19.74 -11.92
C PRO A 247 9.51 -19.54 -13.42
N SER A 248 10.56 -18.80 -13.80
CA SER A 248 10.87 -18.49 -15.21
C SER A 248 11.48 -19.65 -15.98
N LYS A 249 11.86 -20.73 -15.29
CA LYS A 249 12.48 -21.92 -15.86
C LYS A 249 11.85 -23.17 -15.27
N GLU A 250 11.86 -24.24 -16.06
CA GLU A 250 11.50 -25.57 -15.60
C GLU A 250 12.46 -26.01 -14.47
N ASN A 251 11.93 -26.77 -13.49
CA ASN A 251 12.65 -27.22 -12.29
C ASN A 251 13.13 -26.12 -11.32
N HIS A 252 12.73 -24.86 -11.53
CA HIS A 252 12.94 -23.80 -10.53
C HIS A 252 11.74 -23.71 -9.58
N VAL A 253 11.94 -23.04 -8.44
CA VAL A 253 10.90 -22.76 -7.45
C VAL A 253 10.84 -21.28 -7.12
N ILE A 254 9.68 -20.81 -6.66
CA ILE A 254 9.58 -19.48 -6.03
C ILE A 254 9.98 -19.63 -4.57
N PHE A 255 10.98 -18.86 -4.15
CA PHE A 255 11.39 -18.77 -2.76
C PHE A 255 10.95 -17.42 -2.18
N ALA A 256 10.31 -17.44 -1.02
CA ALA A 256 9.88 -16.24 -0.31
C ALA A 256 10.43 -16.25 1.11
N ALA A 257 11.09 -15.16 1.50
CA ALA A 257 11.53 -14.89 2.86
C ALA A 257 10.94 -13.58 3.33
N ASP A 258 10.45 -13.55 4.57
CA ASP A 258 9.82 -12.38 5.18
C ASP A 258 10.36 -12.21 6.60
N TYR A 259 10.63 -10.97 7.00
CA TYR A 259 11.04 -10.70 8.37
C TYR A 259 9.85 -10.82 9.32
N SER A 260 9.98 -11.68 10.33
CA SER A 260 8.96 -11.78 11.38
C SER A 260 8.95 -10.52 12.25
N GLN A 261 7.97 -9.64 12.02
CA GLN A 261 7.68 -8.46 12.83
C GLN A 261 8.87 -7.46 12.93
N ILE A 262 9.57 -7.20 11.83
CA ILE A 262 10.75 -6.31 11.81
C ILE A 262 10.49 -4.95 12.44
N GLU A 263 9.33 -4.34 12.19
CA GLU A 263 8.98 -3.02 12.71
C GLU A 263 8.93 -3.00 14.25
N LEU A 264 8.36 -4.03 14.87
CA LEU A 264 8.31 -4.14 16.33
C LEU A 264 9.66 -4.50 16.94
N ARG A 265 10.49 -5.27 16.21
CA ARG A 265 11.87 -5.57 16.64
C ARG A 265 12.74 -4.32 16.62
N VAL A 266 12.63 -3.50 15.58
CA VAL A 266 13.31 -2.20 15.49
C VAL A 266 12.78 -1.26 16.58
N LEU A 267 11.47 -1.24 16.84
CA LEU A 267 10.91 -0.45 17.94
C LEU A 267 11.52 -0.85 19.29
N ALA A 268 11.57 -2.16 19.59
CA ALA A 268 12.15 -2.68 20.83
C ALA A 268 13.64 -2.30 20.99
N ASP A 269 14.39 -2.27 19.89
CA ASP A 269 15.78 -1.83 19.89
C ASP A 269 15.91 -0.33 20.16
N ILE A 270 15.14 0.50 19.44
CA ILE A 270 15.16 1.96 19.56
C ILE A 270 14.73 2.44 20.95
N THR A 271 13.62 1.90 21.50
CA THR A 271 13.13 2.31 22.82
C THR A 271 13.95 1.70 23.96
N GLY A 272 14.64 0.60 23.71
CA GLY A 272 15.32 -0.14 24.75
C GLY A 272 14.36 -0.75 25.78
N ASP A 273 13.13 -1.07 25.39
CA ASP A 273 12.15 -1.73 26.25
C ASP A 273 12.55 -3.20 26.48
N GLU A 274 12.91 -3.52 27.73
CA GLU A 274 13.42 -4.84 28.09
C GLU A 274 12.35 -5.93 27.91
N HIS A 275 11.07 -5.60 28.08
CA HIS A 275 10.01 -6.60 27.97
C HIS A 275 9.71 -6.97 26.52
N MET A 276 9.75 -6.00 25.59
CA MET A 276 9.68 -6.29 24.16
C MET A 276 10.90 -7.11 23.72
N LYS A 277 12.10 -6.78 24.21
CA LYS A 277 13.32 -7.54 23.92
C LYS A 277 13.25 -8.97 24.48
N GLU A 278 12.79 -9.15 25.71
CA GLU A 278 12.55 -10.45 26.34
C GLU A 278 11.55 -11.27 25.53
N ALA A 279 10.40 -10.69 25.15
CA ALA A 279 9.39 -11.37 24.34
C ALA A 279 9.98 -11.85 23.00
N PHE A 280 10.79 -11.03 22.33
CA PHE A 280 11.44 -11.41 21.07
C PHE A 280 12.56 -12.44 21.22
N THR A 281 13.35 -12.38 22.29
CA THR A 281 14.45 -13.32 22.56
C THR A 281 13.93 -14.67 23.05
N ALA A 282 12.82 -14.69 23.78
CA ALA A 282 12.10 -15.89 24.17
C ALA A 282 11.21 -16.47 23.04
N ASN A 283 11.16 -15.82 21.88
CA ASN A 283 10.33 -16.18 20.73
C ASN A 283 8.82 -16.29 21.08
N GLU A 284 8.36 -15.41 21.96
CA GLU A 284 6.95 -15.27 22.31
C GLU A 284 6.18 -14.51 21.23
N ASP A 285 4.86 -14.72 21.19
CA ASP A 285 3.98 -13.93 20.33
C ASP A 285 3.82 -12.54 20.95
N ILE A 286 4.59 -11.57 20.44
CA ILE A 286 4.59 -10.19 20.93
C ILE A 286 3.18 -9.59 20.99
N HIS A 287 2.25 -9.98 20.10
CA HIS A 287 0.88 -9.48 20.12
C HIS A 287 0.11 -9.99 21.34
N THR A 288 0.26 -11.28 21.64
CA THR A 288 -0.33 -11.87 22.84
C THR A 288 0.33 -11.32 24.09
N THR A 289 1.67 -11.23 24.15
CA THR A 289 2.40 -10.67 25.30
C THR A 289 2.01 -9.22 25.57
N THR A 290 1.90 -8.41 24.51
CA THR A 290 1.41 -7.02 24.60
C THR A 290 -0.01 -6.98 25.14
N ALA A 291 -0.93 -7.77 24.57
CA ALA A 291 -2.32 -7.79 25.02
C ALA A 291 -2.46 -8.23 26.49
N MET A 292 -1.72 -9.25 26.92
CA MET A 292 -1.71 -9.71 28.32
C MET A 292 -1.32 -8.57 29.26
N ARG A 293 -0.32 -7.78 28.87
CA ARG A 293 0.19 -6.70 29.70
C ARG A 293 -0.75 -5.50 29.76
N VAL A 294 -1.18 -5.02 28.60
CA VAL A 294 -2.07 -3.84 28.50
C VAL A 294 -3.40 -4.08 29.19
N PHE A 295 -3.99 -5.26 28.99
CA PHE A 295 -5.28 -5.58 29.61
C PHE A 295 -5.15 -6.19 31.01
N ASN A 296 -3.92 -6.43 31.48
CA ASN A 296 -3.63 -7.10 32.74
C ASN A 296 -4.43 -8.42 32.90
N VAL A 297 -4.36 -9.28 31.88
CA VAL A 297 -5.06 -10.58 31.83
C VAL A 297 -4.09 -11.71 31.52
N SER A 298 -4.50 -12.93 31.87
CA SER A 298 -3.76 -14.14 31.50
C SER A 298 -3.79 -14.41 29.98
N LYS A 299 -2.85 -15.23 29.51
CA LYS A 299 -2.78 -15.66 28.10
C LYS A 299 -4.07 -16.31 27.62
N ASP A 300 -4.67 -17.15 28.45
CA ASP A 300 -5.92 -17.85 28.13
C ASP A 300 -7.09 -16.87 27.98
N GLU A 301 -7.16 -15.87 28.86
CA GLU A 301 -8.17 -14.80 28.75
C GLU A 301 -8.00 -13.96 27.50
N VAL A 302 -6.75 -13.70 27.06
CA VAL A 302 -6.50 -13.01 25.78
C VAL A 302 -7.07 -13.81 24.62
N TYR A 303 -6.85 -15.13 24.56
CA TYR A 303 -7.38 -15.97 23.49
C TYR A 303 -8.91 -16.10 23.52
N VAL A 304 -9.52 -16.06 24.70
CA VAL A 304 -10.99 -16.09 24.84
C VAL A 304 -11.62 -14.74 24.44
N LYS A 305 -11.02 -13.62 24.84
CA LYS A 305 -11.60 -12.28 24.64
C LYS A 305 -11.29 -11.67 23.27
N TYR A 306 -10.12 -11.97 22.69
CA TYR A 306 -9.63 -11.30 21.50
C TYR A 306 -9.12 -12.28 20.45
N GLU A 307 -9.73 -12.24 19.27
CA GLU A 307 -9.17 -12.89 18.09
C GLU A 307 -7.76 -12.36 17.78
N LYS A 308 -6.89 -13.21 17.22
CA LYS A 308 -5.50 -12.83 16.87
C LYS A 308 -5.42 -11.56 16.02
N THR A 309 -6.37 -11.36 15.11
CA THR A 309 -6.41 -10.15 14.27
C THR A 309 -6.59 -8.89 15.10
N LYS A 310 -7.44 -8.92 16.13
CA LYS A 310 -7.62 -7.80 17.06
C LYS A 310 -6.37 -7.59 17.91
N GLN A 311 -5.75 -8.65 18.44
CA GLN A 311 -4.48 -8.56 19.17
C GLN A 311 -3.40 -7.86 18.34
N LYS A 312 -3.28 -8.22 17.05
CA LYS A 312 -2.34 -7.60 16.12
C LYS A 312 -2.63 -6.13 15.85
N GLN A 313 -3.90 -5.78 15.62
CA GLN A 313 -4.31 -4.39 15.45
C GLN A 313 -3.91 -3.55 16.67
N LEU A 314 -4.18 -4.05 17.87
CA LEU A 314 -3.83 -3.39 19.13
C LEU A 314 -2.33 -3.09 19.24
N THR A 315 -1.45 -4.00 18.83
CA THR A 315 0.01 -3.77 18.88
C THR A 315 0.49 -2.78 17.81
N LEU A 316 -0.04 -2.88 16.59
CA LEU A 316 0.42 -2.07 15.45
C LEU A 316 -0.02 -0.61 15.52
N VAL A 317 -1.06 -0.31 16.29
CA VAL A 317 -1.58 1.05 16.51
C VAL A 317 -0.51 2.01 17.01
N PHE A 318 0.41 1.52 17.85
CA PHE A 318 1.48 2.34 18.42
C PHE A 318 2.66 2.54 17.46
N VAL A 319 3.00 1.53 16.66
CA VAL A 319 4.03 1.64 15.61
C VAL A 319 3.66 2.72 14.59
N TYR A 320 2.38 2.84 14.27
CA TYR A 320 1.90 3.77 13.27
C TYR A 320 1.36 5.10 13.84
N GLY A 321 1.48 5.33 15.15
CA GLY A 321 1.00 6.56 15.80
C GLY A 321 -0.50 6.83 15.60
N ILE A 322 -1.32 5.77 15.58
CA ILE A 322 -2.77 5.88 15.34
C ILE A 322 -3.43 6.63 16.51
N SER A 323 -4.27 7.61 16.18
CA SER A 323 -5.04 8.37 17.18
C SER A 323 -6.14 7.53 17.84
N ASP A 324 -6.59 7.96 19.02
CA ASP A 324 -7.75 7.39 19.73
C ASP A 324 -8.98 7.24 18.82
N TYR A 325 -9.22 8.22 17.94
CA TYR A 325 -10.26 8.15 16.93
C TYR A 325 -10.01 7.01 15.94
N GLY A 326 -8.82 6.92 15.34
CA GLY A 326 -8.49 5.86 14.38
C GLY A 326 -8.60 4.46 15.00
N LEU A 327 -8.13 4.33 16.24
CA LEU A 327 -8.22 3.10 17.02
C LEU A 327 -9.67 2.71 17.31
N SER A 328 -10.51 3.68 17.71
CA SER A 328 -11.94 3.45 17.98
C SER A 328 -12.67 2.86 16.77
N GLN A 329 -12.36 3.36 15.56
CA GLN A 329 -12.95 2.88 14.31
C GLN A 329 -12.45 1.48 13.95
N SER A 330 -11.15 1.20 14.11
CA SER A 330 -10.58 -0.11 13.78
C SER A 330 -11.09 -1.23 14.69
N LEU A 331 -11.34 -0.93 15.97
CA LEU A 331 -11.76 -1.92 16.96
C LEU A 331 -13.28 -1.97 17.16
N GLY A 332 -14.03 -0.99 16.65
CA GLY A 332 -15.46 -0.85 16.90
C GLY A 332 -15.77 -0.54 18.37
N ILE A 333 -14.92 0.25 19.04
CA ILE A 333 -15.08 0.64 20.45
C ILE A 333 -15.32 2.14 20.57
N THR A 334 -15.72 2.60 21.76
CA THR A 334 -15.87 4.04 22.01
C THR A 334 -14.50 4.74 21.99
N ARG A 335 -14.48 6.02 21.60
CA ARG A 335 -13.26 6.85 21.65
C ARG A 335 -12.63 6.88 23.04
N LYS A 336 -13.45 6.90 24.10
CA LYS A 336 -12.99 6.85 25.49
C LYS A 336 -12.27 5.53 25.80
N ALA A 337 -12.82 4.40 25.37
CA ALA A 337 -12.18 3.10 25.55
C ALA A 337 -10.88 2.98 24.73
N ALA A 338 -10.84 3.56 23.53
CA ALA A 338 -9.64 3.64 22.71
C ALA A 338 -8.54 4.49 23.37
N GLN A 339 -8.89 5.65 23.93
CA GLN A 339 -7.92 6.47 24.67
C GLN A 339 -7.39 5.74 25.90
N GLN A 340 -8.27 5.12 26.70
CA GLN A 340 -7.83 4.33 27.86
C GLN A 340 -6.85 3.22 27.45
N PHE A 341 -7.11 2.54 26.33
CA PHE A 341 -6.21 1.53 25.80
C PHE A 341 -4.82 2.09 25.43
N ILE A 342 -4.78 3.29 24.85
CA ILE A 342 -3.52 3.98 24.53
C ILE A 342 -2.76 4.31 25.82
N ASP A 343 -3.47 4.83 26.83
CA ASP A 343 -2.89 5.20 28.12
C ASP A 343 -2.34 3.96 28.84
N ASP A 344 -3.13 2.88 28.95
CA ASP A 344 -2.73 1.61 29.58
C ASP A 344 -1.50 0.99 28.90
N TYR A 345 -1.37 1.15 27.58
CA TYR A 345 -0.21 0.69 26.84
C TYR A 345 1.04 1.52 27.15
N LEU A 346 0.94 2.85 27.15
CA LEU A 346 2.06 3.72 27.48
C LEU A 346 2.53 3.51 28.94
N ASP A 347 1.60 3.23 29.85
CA ASP A 347 1.93 2.86 31.23
C ASP A 347 2.63 1.48 31.30
N SER A 348 2.24 0.55 30.43
CA SER A 348 2.84 -0.79 30.33
C SER A 348 4.20 -0.80 29.63
N PHE A 349 4.45 0.17 28.75
CA PHE A 349 5.67 0.34 27.97
C PHE A 349 6.17 1.79 28.10
N PRO A 350 6.73 2.16 29.27
CA PRO A 350 7.02 3.57 29.60
C PRO A 350 8.26 4.15 28.91
N LYS A 351 8.99 3.35 28.12
CA LYS A 351 10.23 3.75 27.44
C LYS A 351 10.01 4.13 25.97
#